data_AF-D2VAX5-F1
#
_entry.id   AF-D2VAX5-F1
#
_cell.length_a   1.000
_cell.length_b   1.000
_cell.length_c   1.000
_cell.angle_alpha   90.00
_cell.angle_beta   90.00
_cell.angle_gamma   90.00
#
_symmetry.space_group_name_H-M   'P 1'
#
loop_
_entity.id
_entity.type
_entity.pdbx_description
1 polymer ?
#
loop_
_entity_poly.entity_id
_entity_poly.type
_entity_poly.pdbx_seq_one_letter_code
_entity_poly.pdbx_strand_id
1 'polypeptide(L)'
;MSDSGFSSSSQANLIGSTMIELSDVASSSEGIQKSSVEHQLKFASPRYSTGEGTTQIKLNIAMSKYDNSSSDDHSDNGKSFPSANKPHDKSGSIASSKTPRSSTTKSTTSSEGAIKLRTCCGTLELSWLKILNLSSLSFNLLAFLILGAIIIVSFVMTSNYSQKLSGIDDDTAYYRHLMIHDARGAAFCNGNEEIAERFIEDYSGHYKGFMANINIILASVPKNLQYQVAHNISIDDLRTAKAMGVESLVIKYAKEGNYSIAMDLLESEAYKYYVEGFDIEFEPLVDYIQQLTKDSLDFSVIITTICLIVICVSILIVVPVMIASIVLSVKKDATNSKKLKQIKAFLLMDTFRDDKLRNLFKNHCKQEMSLDNFLLLDKITDYKCLCEKSFDIQVYLYDSDLSLSDGVSEASSATETKKKKKKKGYTEKDLAEIEKKKYEIAFEIFTDFLDVHGEKSVNINKQVGDKVKQQLDFFATGQNEHLGDQLFDGVESEICILMLDTHHRFKQTVEFQKQTQKEALRGKLRKKEDKSERKLSSLAVKQQ
;
A
#
# COMPACT_ATOMS: atom_id res chain seq x y z
N MET A 1 -38.10 -69.46 -51.21
CA MET A 1 -38.76 -70.00 -52.42
C MET A 1 -38.52 -68.95 -53.49
N SER A 2 -37.58 -69.08 -54.42
CA SER A 2 -37.12 -70.29 -55.12
C SER A 2 -35.67 -70.11 -55.56
N ASP A 3 -34.91 -71.20 -55.44
CA ASP A 3 -33.58 -71.40 -55.99
C ASP A 3 -33.52 -71.25 -57.51
N SER A 4 -32.40 -70.76 -58.03
CA SER A 4 -31.59 -71.54 -58.99
C SER A 4 -30.23 -70.89 -59.17
N GLY A 5 -29.19 -71.64 -58.81
CA GLY A 5 -27.81 -71.31 -59.11
C GLY A 5 -27.44 -71.69 -60.54
N PHE A 6 -26.37 -71.06 -61.04
CA PHE A 6 -25.51 -71.66 -62.05
C PHE A 6 -24.08 -71.17 -61.84
N SER A 7 -23.16 -72.13 -61.84
CA SER A 7 -21.71 -71.99 -61.68
C SER A 7 -21.01 -72.00 -63.05
N SER A 8 -19.94 -71.22 -63.17
CA SER A 8 -18.68 -71.50 -63.90
C SER A 8 -17.85 -70.20 -63.87
N SER A 9 -16.72 -70.10 -63.17
CA SER A 9 -15.38 -70.63 -63.46
C SER A 9 -14.83 -70.24 -64.83
N SER A 10 -14.05 -69.15 -64.92
CA SER A 10 -12.63 -69.21 -65.33
C SER A 10 -11.98 -67.85 -65.59
N GLN A 11 -10.74 -67.80 -65.11
CA GLN A 11 -9.56 -67.06 -65.60
C GLN A 11 -9.36 -65.59 -65.22
N ALA A 12 -8.31 -65.46 -64.39
CA ALA A 12 -7.59 -64.28 -64.00
C ALA A 12 -6.64 -63.78 -65.10
N ASN A 13 -6.46 -62.47 -65.17
CA ASN A 13 -5.26 -61.75 -65.63
C ASN A 13 -5.34 -60.36 -64.96
N LEU A 14 -4.58 -60.03 -63.91
CA LEU A 14 -3.15 -59.66 -63.87
C LEU A 14 -2.86 -58.29 -64.52
N ILE A 15 -3.07 -57.20 -63.76
CA ILE A 15 -2.33 -55.93 -63.90
C ILE A 15 -1.96 -55.47 -62.49
N GLY A 16 -0.66 -55.41 -62.23
CA GLY A 16 -0.07 -55.22 -60.91
C GLY A 16 -0.03 -53.77 -60.46
N SER A 17 -0.47 -53.56 -59.21
CA SER A 17 -0.15 -52.39 -58.41
C SER A 17 1.31 -52.44 -57.99
N THR A 18 2.08 -51.41 -58.34
CA THR A 18 3.43 -51.21 -57.82
C THR A 18 3.33 -50.42 -56.52
N MET A 19 3.29 -51.14 -55.39
CA MET A 19 3.59 -50.59 -54.07
C MET A 19 5.08 -50.26 -54.02
N ILE A 20 5.42 -49.02 -53.64
CA ILE A 20 6.77 -48.66 -53.20
C ILE A 20 6.78 -48.82 -51.68
N GLU A 21 7.42 -49.90 -51.24
CA GLU A 21 7.79 -50.21 -49.86
C GLU A 21 9.05 -49.40 -49.51
N LEU A 22 9.03 -48.64 -48.42
CA LEU A 22 10.22 -48.09 -47.78
C LEU A 22 10.20 -48.56 -46.32
N SER A 23 11.07 -49.51 -46.02
CA SER A 23 11.30 -50.09 -44.70
C SER A 23 12.46 -49.40 -43.96
N ASP A 24 12.22 -49.25 -42.65
CA ASP A 24 13.13 -49.37 -41.51
C ASP A 24 14.48 -48.65 -41.48
N VAL A 25 14.56 -47.65 -40.60
CA VAL A 25 15.74 -47.42 -39.75
C VAL A 25 15.28 -47.36 -38.29
N ALA A 26 15.65 -48.39 -37.53
CA ALA A 26 15.51 -48.45 -36.08
C ALA A 26 16.77 -47.90 -35.38
N SER A 27 16.57 -47.06 -34.36
CA SER A 27 17.49 -46.84 -33.23
C SER A 27 16.66 -46.18 -32.14
N SER A 28 16.20 -46.94 -31.14
CA SER A 28 16.90 -47.21 -29.87
C SER A 28 17.13 -45.98 -29.00
N SER A 29 16.81 -46.19 -27.74
CA SER A 29 16.35 -45.25 -26.72
C SER A 29 17.43 -44.75 -25.76
N GLU A 30 17.01 -43.78 -24.95
CA GLU A 30 17.54 -43.34 -23.64
C GLU A 30 18.61 -42.24 -23.62
N GLY A 31 18.26 -41.16 -22.92
CA GLY A 31 19.16 -40.05 -22.62
C GLY A 31 18.44 -38.86 -22.00
N ILE A 32 18.03 -38.99 -20.73
CA ILE A 32 17.58 -37.87 -19.89
C ILE A 32 18.69 -36.82 -19.81
N GLN A 33 18.44 -35.60 -20.25
CA GLN A 33 19.19 -34.44 -19.77
C GLN A 33 18.34 -33.16 -19.76
N LYS A 34 18.23 -32.58 -18.56
CA LYS A 34 17.71 -31.23 -18.30
C LYS A 34 18.51 -30.22 -19.12
N SER A 35 17.83 -29.33 -19.82
CA SER A 35 18.41 -28.08 -20.30
C SER A 35 17.35 -26.98 -20.25
N SER A 36 17.64 -25.98 -19.43
CA SER A 36 16.97 -24.69 -19.38
C SER A 36 17.32 -23.93 -20.66
N VAL A 37 16.31 -23.50 -21.41
CA VAL A 37 16.50 -22.62 -22.57
C VAL A 37 15.68 -21.36 -22.35
N GLU A 38 16.39 -20.28 -21.99
CA GLU A 38 15.96 -18.91 -22.19
C GLU A 38 15.81 -18.66 -23.69
N HIS A 39 14.58 -18.41 -24.17
CA HIS A 39 14.37 -17.81 -25.48
C HIS A 39 14.37 -16.29 -25.33
N GLN A 40 15.53 -15.67 -25.58
CA GLN A 40 15.59 -14.26 -25.97
C GLN A 40 15.11 -14.13 -27.42
N LEU A 41 13.89 -13.62 -27.61
CA LEU A 41 13.42 -13.10 -28.89
C LEU A 41 14.10 -11.76 -29.16
N LYS A 42 15.08 -11.77 -30.06
CA LYS A 42 15.81 -10.60 -30.54
C LYS A 42 15.21 -10.20 -31.89
N PHE A 43 14.21 -9.31 -31.87
CA PHE A 43 13.75 -8.65 -33.09
C PHE A 43 14.80 -7.61 -33.53
N ALA A 44 15.45 -7.89 -34.64
CA ALA A 44 16.24 -6.90 -35.36
C ALA A 44 15.31 -6.09 -36.27
N SER A 45 15.25 -4.78 -36.06
CA SER A 45 14.75 -3.81 -37.04
C SER A 45 15.90 -2.92 -37.52
N PRO A 46 15.90 -2.46 -38.78
CA PRO A 46 17.02 -1.74 -39.36
C PRO A 46 17.09 -0.28 -38.89
N ARG A 47 18.31 0.16 -38.60
CA ARG A 47 18.64 1.55 -38.20
C ARG A 47 18.55 2.49 -39.40
N TYR A 48 17.76 3.55 -39.27
CA TYR A 48 18.07 4.83 -39.88
C TYR A 48 18.86 5.68 -38.89
N SER A 49 19.96 6.25 -39.39
CA SER A 49 20.90 7.11 -38.69
C SER A 49 20.50 8.57 -38.85
N THR A 50 20.20 9.25 -37.75
CA THR A 50 20.40 10.69 -37.60
C THR A 50 20.84 10.95 -36.17
N GLY A 51 22.05 11.48 -36.02
CA GLY A 51 22.65 11.81 -34.74
C GLY A 51 22.05 13.07 -34.14
N GLU A 52 22.07 13.13 -32.82
CA GLU A 52 22.16 14.37 -32.06
C GLU A 52 22.69 14.04 -30.66
N GLY A 53 23.67 14.83 -30.21
CA GLY A 53 24.41 14.60 -28.99
C GLY A 53 23.57 14.85 -27.74
N THR A 54 23.85 14.10 -26.67
CA THR A 54 23.35 14.43 -25.35
C THR A 54 24.41 14.21 -24.29
N THR A 55 24.61 15.28 -23.54
CA THR A 55 25.59 15.56 -22.49
C THR A 55 25.41 14.60 -21.30
N GLN A 56 26.49 13.90 -20.91
CA GLN A 56 26.50 13.10 -19.68
C GLN A 56 26.64 14.00 -18.45
N ILE A 57 25.56 14.16 -17.69
CA ILE A 57 25.57 14.71 -16.34
C ILE A 57 25.81 13.56 -15.36
N LYS A 58 27.02 13.52 -14.78
CA LYS A 58 27.35 12.67 -13.62
C LYS A 58 26.61 13.21 -12.38
N LEU A 59 25.64 12.45 -11.88
CA LEU A 59 25.04 12.69 -10.57
C LEU A 59 25.72 11.76 -9.54
N ASN A 60 26.61 12.32 -8.72
CA ASN A 60 27.13 11.67 -7.52
C ASN A 60 26.04 11.68 -6.43
N ILE A 61 25.56 10.50 -6.05
CA ILE A 61 24.73 10.34 -4.85
C ILE A 61 25.64 9.90 -3.70
N ALA A 62 25.85 10.82 -2.77
CA ALA A 62 26.52 10.58 -1.50
C ALA A 62 25.57 9.78 -0.57
N MET A 63 25.98 8.58 -0.19
CA MET A 63 25.36 7.81 0.89
C MET A 63 25.76 8.42 2.24
N SER A 64 24.80 9.10 2.88
CA SER A 64 24.91 9.50 4.28
C SER A 64 24.68 8.28 5.18
N LYS A 65 25.69 7.98 5.99
CA LYS A 65 25.63 7.06 7.13
C LYS A 65 24.45 7.42 8.04
N TYR A 66 23.66 6.43 8.41
CA TYR A 66 22.78 6.49 9.58
C TYR A 66 23.33 5.51 10.61
N ASP A 67 23.57 6.05 11.80
CA ASP A 67 24.11 5.35 12.95
C ASP A 67 23.16 4.26 13.46
N ASN A 68 23.77 3.12 13.72
CA ASN A 68 23.16 1.90 14.22
C ASN A 68 23.21 1.96 15.76
N SER A 69 22.12 2.36 16.43
CA SER A 69 22.05 2.29 17.89
C SER A 69 21.68 0.87 18.33
N SER A 70 22.70 0.17 18.82
CA SER A 70 22.63 -1.11 19.54
C SER A 70 21.52 -1.10 20.59
N SER A 71 20.64 -2.09 20.52
CA SER A 71 19.73 -2.47 21.59
C SER A 71 20.40 -3.60 22.37
N ASP A 72 21.05 -3.26 23.48
CA ASP A 72 21.54 -4.24 24.45
C ASP A 72 20.40 -4.60 25.41
N ASP A 73 19.80 -5.76 25.16
CA ASP A 73 18.93 -6.47 26.10
C ASP A 73 19.78 -7.07 27.23
N HIS A 74 19.75 -6.44 28.40
CA HIS A 74 20.15 -7.09 29.64
C HIS A 74 18.91 -7.59 30.38
N SER A 75 18.69 -8.91 30.27
CA SER A 75 17.87 -9.67 31.21
C SER A 75 18.51 -9.63 32.59
N ASP A 76 17.79 -9.18 33.61
CA ASP A 76 18.16 -9.47 34.98
C ASP A 76 16.97 -9.93 35.82
N ASN A 77 17.26 -10.96 36.61
CA ASN A 77 16.37 -11.86 37.34
C ASN A 77 15.70 -11.18 38.54
N GLY A 78 14.39 -10.99 38.48
CA GLY A 78 13.58 -10.60 39.65
C GLY A 78 13.14 -11.83 40.47
N LYS A 79 14.01 -12.35 41.34
CA LYS A 79 13.62 -13.30 42.41
C LYS A 79 12.78 -12.59 43.46
N SER A 80 11.54 -13.06 43.61
CA SER A 80 10.61 -12.77 44.68
C SER A 80 11.13 -13.28 46.03
N PHE A 81 11.18 -12.42 47.05
CA PHE A 81 11.27 -12.82 48.45
C PHE A 81 9.96 -12.47 49.18
N PRO A 82 9.41 -13.37 50.02
CA PRO A 82 8.23 -13.10 50.83
C PRO A 82 8.65 -12.40 52.13
N SER A 83 8.02 -11.25 52.44
CA SER A 83 8.20 -10.59 53.73
C SER A 83 7.22 -11.15 54.75
N ALA A 84 7.79 -11.64 55.84
CA ALA A 84 7.11 -12.28 56.96
C ALA A 84 6.29 -11.32 57.83
N ASN A 85 5.27 -11.93 58.44
CA ASN A 85 4.40 -11.44 59.49
C ASN A 85 5.12 -10.75 60.67
N LYS A 86 4.48 -9.71 61.22
CA LYS A 86 4.39 -9.49 62.68
C LYS A 86 3.05 -8.82 63.05
N PRO A 87 2.37 -9.27 64.11
CA PRO A 87 1.13 -8.68 64.62
C PRO A 87 1.40 -7.73 65.81
N HIS A 88 0.55 -6.71 66.01
CA HIS A 88 0.09 -6.25 67.34
C HIS A 88 -1.02 -5.17 67.24
N ASP A 89 -2.13 -5.50 67.90
CA ASP A 89 -3.06 -4.68 68.70
C ASP A 89 -3.74 -3.39 68.22
N LYS A 90 -5.09 -3.51 68.15
CA LYS A 90 -6.15 -2.74 68.83
C LYS A 90 -5.94 -1.24 69.11
N SER A 91 -6.88 -0.43 68.59
CA SER A 91 -7.77 0.47 69.35
C SER A 91 -8.05 1.78 68.59
N GLY A 92 -9.32 2.21 68.59
CA GLY A 92 -9.66 3.63 68.52
C GLY A 92 -10.39 4.09 67.26
N SER A 93 -11.71 4.25 67.41
CA SER A 93 -12.58 5.06 66.53
C SER A 93 -12.00 6.45 66.27
N ILE A 94 -12.24 7.02 65.08
CA ILE A 94 -12.62 8.43 64.88
C ILE A 94 -13.14 8.60 63.44
N ALA A 95 -14.17 9.43 63.31
CA ALA A 95 -14.99 9.71 62.15
C ALA A 95 -14.21 10.02 60.85
N SER A 96 -14.55 9.29 59.79
CA SER A 96 -14.11 9.58 58.42
C SER A 96 -15.03 10.64 57.79
N SER A 97 -14.40 11.75 57.45
CA SER A 97 -14.90 12.86 56.66
C SER A 97 -15.57 12.40 55.37
N LYS A 98 -16.82 12.86 55.16
CA LYS A 98 -17.49 12.84 53.86
C LYS A 98 -16.77 13.82 52.94
N THR A 99 -16.06 13.32 51.94
CA THR A 99 -15.56 14.09 50.81
C THR A 99 -16.74 14.56 49.93
N PRO A 100 -16.75 15.81 49.45
CA PRO A 100 -17.79 16.30 48.57
C PRO A 100 -17.67 15.59 47.22
N ARG A 101 -18.78 14.98 46.83
CA ARG A 101 -19.01 14.32 45.55
C ARG A 101 -18.98 15.39 44.47
N SER A 102 -17.82 15.55 43.81
CA SER A 102 -17.71 16.38 42.60
C SER A 102 -18.63 15.81 41.53
N SER A 103 -19.60 16.63 41.13
CA SER A 103 -20.48 16.39 40.00
C SER A 103 -19.62 16.24 38.75
N THR A 104 -19.42 14.99 38.35
CA THR A 104 -18.83 14.62 37.07
C THR A 104 -19.79 15.10 35.98
N THR A 105 -19.60 16.32 35.50
CA THR A 105 -20.16 16.79 34.25
C THR A 105 -19.72 15.80 33.18
N LYS A 106 -20.67 14.96 32.75
CA LYS A 106 -20.55 14.09 31.59
C LYS A 106 -20.39 14.99 30.37
N SER A 107 -19.15 15.41 30.10
CA SER A 107 -18.79 15.95 28.80
C SER A 107 -18.90 14.78 27.83
N THR A 108 -20.03 14.73 27.13
CA THR A 108 -20.26 13.99 25.90
C THR A 108 -19.29 14.50 24.84
N THR A 109 -18.01 14.25 25.04
CA THR A 109 -17.02 14.28 23.97
C THR A 109 -17.30 13.04 23.17
N SER A 110 -17.89 13.24 21.99
CA SER A 110 -18.10 12.24 20.96
C SER A 110 -16.81 11.45 20.78
N SER A 111 -16.71 10.29 21.42
CA SER A 111 -15.60 9.39 21.26
C SER A 111 -15.57 8.99 19.80
N GLU A 112 -14.66 9.58 19.02
CA GLU A 112 -14.32 9.11 17.69
C GLU A 112 -14.16 7.59 17.79
N GLY A 113 -15.11 6.86 17.20
CA GLY A 113 -15.29 5.43 17.37
C GLY A 113 -14.10 4.66 16.82
N ALA A 114 -13.06 4.51 17.62
CA ALA A 114 -12.00 3.55 17.36
C ALA A 114 -12.63 2.15 17.49
N ILE A 115 -12.81 1.48 16.36
CA ILE A 115 -13.31 0.10 16.34
C ILE A 115 -12.21 -0.77 16.94
N LYS A 116 -12.49 -1.33 18.12
CA LYS A 116 -11.60 -2.27 18.81
C LYS A 116 -11.99 -3.69 18.41
N LEU A 117 -11.21 -4.29 17.52
CA LEU A 117 -11.36 -5.70 17.18
C LEU A 117 -10.47 -6.52 18.11
N ARG A 118 -11.08 -7.36 18.95
CA ARG A 118 -10.35 -8.39 19.71
C ARG A 118 -10.02 -9.54 18.77
N THR A 119 -8.79 -9.59 18.33
CA THR A 119 -8.23 -10.74 17.62
C THR A 119 -7.56 -11.69 18.62
N CYS A 120 -7.30 -12.93 18.22
CA CYS A 120 -6.57 -13.92 19.02
C CYS A 120 -5.17 -13.44 19.45
N CYS A 121 -4.60 -12.42 18.79
CA CYS A 121 -3.31 -11.82 19.13
C CYS A 121 -3.42 -10.48 19.89
N GLY A 122 -4.61 -10.13 20.40
CA GLY A 122 -4.84 -8.91 21.18
C GLY A 122 -5.89 -7.96 20.59
N THR A 123 -6.06 -6.81 21.23
CA THR A 123 -6.98 -5.74 20.80
C THR A 123 -6.33 -4.85 19.73
N LEU A 124 -6.75 -5.01 18.48
CA LEU A 124 -6.40 -4.11 17.38
C LEU A 124 -7.33 -2.89 17.41
N GLU A 125 -6.78 -1.71 17.70
CA GLU A 125 -7.45 -0.44 17.46
C GLU A 125 -7.25 -0.04 16.00
N LEU A 126 -8.28 -0.29 15.19
CA LEU A 126 -8.32 0.12 13.80
C LEU A 126 -8.89 1.53 13.72
N SER A 127 -8.00 2.51 13.52
CA SER A 127 -8.40 3.85 13.08
C SER A 127 -9.04 3.74 11.68
N TRP A 128 -10.03 4.57 11.38
CA TRP A 128 -10.71 4.58 10.09
C TRP A 128 -9.74 4.65 8.88
N LEU A 129 -8.60 5.34 9.06
CA LEU A 129 -7.51 5.36 8.07
C LEU A 129 -6.89 3.99 7.81
N LYS A 130 -6.67 3.20 8.86
CA LYS A 130 -6.17 1.83 8.73
C LYS A 130 -7.17 0.95 8.00
N ILE A 131 -8.47 1.17 8.22
CA ILE A 131 -9.54 0.43 7.54
C ILE A 131 -9.57 0.79 6.05
N LEU A 132 -9.50 2.08 5.71
CA LEU A 132 -9.41 2.52 4.32
C LEU A 132 -8.18 1.96 3.61
N ASN A 133 -7.01 2.02 4.25
CA ASN A 133 -5.78 1.45 3.68
C ASN A 133 -5.87 -0.06 3.52
N LEU A 134 -6.44 -0.77 4.51
CA LEU A 134 -6.65 -2.21 4.43
C LEU A 134 -7.63 -2.57 3.31
N SER A 135 -8.73 -1.81 3.19
CA SER A 135 -9.71 -1.99 2.12
C SER A 135 -9.09 -1.75 0.75
N SER A 136 -8.29 -0.69 0.59
CA SER A 136 -7.55 -0.42 -0.64
C SER A 136 -6.61 -1.56 -1.01
N LEU A 137 -5.87 -2.08 -0.02
CA LEU A 137 -4.96 -3.21 -0.21
C LEU A 137 -5.75 -4.48 -0.62
N SER A 138 -6.90 -4.73 0.00
CA SER A 138 -7.78 -5.85 -0.36
C SER A 138 -8.33 -5.74 -1.77
N PHE A 139 -8.76 -4.56 -2.21
CA PHE A 139 -9.21 -4.33 -3.59
C PHE A 139 -8.08 -4.56 -4.60
N ASN A 140 -6.87 -4.12 -4.29
CA ASN A 140 -5.71 -4.35 -5.15
C ASN A 140 -5.36 -5.82 -5.25
N LEU A 141 -5.35 -6.53 -4.13
CA LEU A 141 -5.11 -7.96 -4.11
C LEU A 141 -6.15 -8.70 -4.95
N LEU A 142 -7.44 -8.35 -4.83
CA LEU A 142 -8.51 -8.94 -5.63
C LEU A 142 -8.31 -8.66 -7.13
N ALA A 143 -7.95 -7.43 -7.50
CA ALA A 143 -7.66 -7.06 -8.89
C ALA A 143 -6.48 -7.87 -9.47
N PHE A 144 -5.41 -8.07 -8.69
CA PHE A 144 -4.27 -8.89 -9.11
C PHE A 144 -4.63 -10.37 -9.26
N LEU A 145 -5.51 -10.90 -8.39
CA LEU A 145 -6.01 -12.27 -8.53
C LEU A 145 -6.85 -12.45 -9.80
N ILE A 146 -7.73 -11.49 -10.10
CA ILE A 146 -8.54 -11.50 -11.33
C ILE A 146 -7.62 -11.42 -12.56
N LEU A 147 -6.64 -10.52 -12.54
CA LEU A 147 -5.67 -10.38 -13.63
C LEU A 147 -4.86 -11.66 -13.83
N GLY A 148 -4.39 -12.28 -12.74
CA GLY A 148 -3.68 -13.56 -12.79
C GLY A 148 -4.53 -14.68 -13.40
N ALA A 149 -5.81 -14.77 -13.02
CA ALA A 149 -6.74 -15.75 -13.60
C ALA A 149 -6.95 -15.53 -15.10
N ILE A 150 -7.11 -14.28 -15.54
CA ILE A 150 -7.24 -13.93 -16.97
C ILE A 150 -5.98 -14.33 -17.75
N ILE A 151 -4.79 -14.04 -17.21
CA ILE A 151 -3.51 -14.40 -17.86
C ILE A 151 -3.38 -15.93 -17.99
N ILE A 152 -3.73 -16.69 -16.95
CA ILE A 152 -3.67 -18.16 -17.00
C ILE A 152 -4.64 -18.70 -18.06
N VAL A 153 -5.89 -18.23 -18.08
CA VAL A 153 -6.88 -18.66 -19.09
C VAL A 153 -6.41 -18.31 -20.50
N SER A 154 -5.88 -17.10 -20.68
CA SER A 154 -5.28 -16.67 -21.95
C SER A 154 -4.17 -17.59 -22.39
N PHE A 155 -3.24 -17.89 -21.51
CA PHE A 155 -2.08 -18.73 -21.81
C PHE A 155 -2.52 -20.14 -22.20
N VAL A 156 -3.46 -20.74 -21.46
CA VAL A 156 -4.01 -22.07 -21.78
C VAL A 156 -4.70 -22.05 -23.15
N MET A 157 -5.51 -21.04 -23.45
CA MET A 157 -6.17 -20.93 -24.74
C MET A 157 -5.16 -20.75 -25.89
N THR A 158 -4.22 -19.81 -25.77
CA THR A 158 -3.17 -19.59 -26.79
C THR A 158 -2.31 -20.83 -26.97
N SER A 159 -1.98 -21.55 -25.89
CA SER A 159 -1.27 -22.83 -25.96
C SER A 159 -2.07 -23.89 -26.73
N ASN A 160 -3.38 -23.99 -26.48
CA ASN A 160 -4.26 -24.94 -27.19
C ASN A 160 -4.36 -24.59 -28.68
N TYR A 161 -4.48 -23.31 -29.05
CA TYR A 161 -4.48 -22.87 -30.45
C TYR A 161 -3.13 -23.15 -31.10
N SER A 162 -2.03 -22.77 -30.45
CA SER A 162 -0.68 -23.00 -30.95
C SER A 162 -0.40 -24.48 -31.15
N GLN A 163 -0.86 -25.36 -30.27
CA GLN A 163 -0.69 -26.80 -30.43
C GLN A 163 -1.49 -27.35 -31.62
N LYS A 164 -2.72 -26.86 -31.85
CA LYS A 164 -3.57 -27.27 -32.98
C LYS A 164 -3.08 -26.75 -34.34
N LEU A 165 -2.45 -25.58 -34.34
CA LEU A 165 -1.94 -24.89 -35.53
C LEU A 165 -0.44 -25.15 -35.77
N SER A 166 0.26 -25.78 -34.82
CA SER A 166 1.69 -26.03 -34.94
C SER A 166 1.98 -26.92 -36.15
N GLY A 167 2.76 -26.37 -37.09
CA GLY A 167 3.19 -27.08 -38.30
C GLY A 167 2.21 -26.99 -39.46
N ILE A 168 1.09 -26.26 -39.33
CA ILE A 168 0.31 -25.87 -40.51
C ILE A 168 1.00 -24.68 -41.16
N ASP A 169 1.44 -24.87 -42.39
CA ASP A 169 1.84 -23.77 -43.25
C ASP A 169 0.58 -23.15 -43.88
N ASP A 170 0.41 -21.84 -43.76
CA ASP A 170 -0.70 -21.10 -44.37
C ASP A 170 -0.66 -21.18 -45.91
N ASP A 171 0.46 -21.66 -46.47
CA ASP A 171 0.78 -21.76 -47.89
C ASP A 171 0.28 -23.04 -48.58
N THR A 172 -0.67 -23.78 -48.01
CA THR A 172 -1.17 -25.03 -48.65
C THR A 172 -1.72 -24.81 -50.05
N ALA A 173 -2.52 -23.76 -50.26
CA ALA A 173 -3.00 -23.37 -51.59
C ALA A 173 -1.84 -22.92 -52.50
N TYR A 174 -0.86 -22.22 -51.93
CA TYR A 174 0.33 -21.79 -52.65
C TYR A 174 1.15 -22.97 -53.18
N TYR A 175 1.42 -24.00 -52.36
CA TYR A 175 2.09 -25.23 -52.83
C TYR A 175 1.31 -25.91 -53.95
N ARG A 176 -0.03 -25.95 -53.87
CA ARG A 176 -0.84 -26.53 -54.94
C ARG A 176 -0.71 -25.77 -56.25
N HIS A 177 -0.77 -24.44 -56.21
CA HIS A 177 -0.57 -23.61 -57.39
C HIS A 177 0.84 -23.77 -58.00
N LEU A 178 1.86 -23.86 -57.15
CA LEU A 178 3.23 -24.11 -57.60
C LEU A 178 3.39 -25.49 -58.24
N MET A 179 2.77 -26.54 -57.69
CA MET A 179 2.76 -27.87 -58.33
C MET A 179 2.15 -27.82 -59.74
N ILE A 180 1.01 -27.15 -59.91
CA ILE A 180 0.37 -26.99 -61.23
C ILE A 180 1.29 -26.22 -62.18
N HIS A 181 1.92 -25.16 -61.67
CA HIS A 181 2.86 -24.33 -62.41
C HIS A 181 4.08 -25.16 -62.87
N ASP A 182 4.68 -25.94 -62.00
CA ASP A 182 5.89 -26.70 -62.28
C ASP A 182 5.61 -27.88 -63.22
N ALA A 183 4.48 -28.56 -63.05
CA ALA A 183 4.03 -29.58 -64.00
C ALA A 183 3.86 -29.00 -65.41
N ARG A 184 3.27 -27.79 -65.53
CA ARG A 184 3.20 -27.06 -66.80
C ARG A 184 4.59 -26.64 -67.28
N GLY A 185 5.42 -26.05 -66.43
CA GLY A 185 6.79 -25.62 -66.79
C GLY A 185 7.63 -26.77 -67.35
N ALA A 186 7.55 -27.95 -66.74
CA ALA A 186 8.23 -29.17 -67.20
C ALA A 186 7.72 -29.63 -68.57
N ALA A 187 6.41 -29.59 -68.83
CA ALA A 187 5.83 -30.02 -70.10
C ALA A 187 6.12 -29.04 -71.25
N PHE A 188 6.07 -27.72 -70.98
CA PHE A 188 6.16 -26.65 -71.99
C PHE A 188 7.58 -26.09 -72.19
N CYS A 189 8.63 -26.78 -71.72
CA CYS A 189 10.02 -26.36 -71.85
C CYS A 189 10.61 -26.45 -73.28
N ASN A 190 9.79 -26.77 -74.29
CA ASN A 190 10.17 -26.88 -75.70
C ASN A 190 11.39 -27.78 -75.99
N GLY A 191 11.53 -28.88 -75.23
CA GLY A 191 12.63 -29.82 -75.44
C GLY A 191 13.92 -29.49 -74.68
N ASN A 192 13.94 -28.46 -73.84
CA ASN A 192 15.09 -28.14 -73.02
C ASN A 192 15.10 -28.99 -71.73
N GLU A 193 15.89 -30.06 -71.74
CA GLU A 193 16.01 -31.03 -70.64
C GLU A 193 16.46 -30.39 -69.32
N GLU A 194 17.41 -29.44 -69.36
CA GLU A 194 17.93 -28.79 -68.16
C GLU A 194 16.85 -27.94 -67.44
N ILE A 195 16.03 -27.22 -68.22
CA ILE A 195 14.91 -26.45 -67.66
C ILE A 195 13.83 -27.39 -67.13
N ALA A 196 13.54 -28.48 -67.85
CA ALA A 196 12.56 -29.48 -67.43
C ALA A 196 12.95 -30.12 -66.10
N GLU A 197 14.21 -30.51 -65.94
CA GLU A 197 14.73 -31.16 -64.73
C GLU A 197 14.55 -30.27 -63.50
N ARG A 198 14.79 -28.97 -63.63
CA ARG A 198 14.55 -28.01 -62.55
C ARG A 198 13.09 -27.96 -62.11
N PHE A 199 12.15 -27.85 -63.05
CA PHE A 199 10.72 -27.85 -62.71
C PHE A 199 10.28 -29.19 -62.12
N ILE A 200 10.87 -30.31 -62.54
CA ILE A 200 10.60 -31.63 -61.97
C ILE A 200 11.08 -31.72 -60.51
N GLU A 201 12.25 -31.18 -60.21
CA GLU A 201 12.77 -31.09 -58.85
C GLU A 201 11.88 -30.21 -57.96
N ASP A 202 11.54 -29.01 -58.45
CA ASP A 202 10.67 -28.05 -57.76
C ASP A 202 9.29 -28.67 -57.48
N TYR A 203 8.68 -29.35 -58.46
CA TYR A 203 7.42 -30.08 -58.30
C TYR A 203 7.48 -31.11 -57.17
N SER A 204 8.56 -31.89 -57.09
CA SER A 204 8.75 -32.89 -56.03
C SER A 204 8.84 -32.25 -54.64
N GLY A 205 9.50 -31.10 -54.54
CA GLY A 205 9.55 -30.29 -53.33
C GLY A 205 8.16 -29.80 -52.91
N HIS A 206 7.44 -29.14 -53.83
CA HIS A 206 6.10 -28.62 -53.58
C HIS A 206 5.08 -29.73 -53.28
N TYR A 207 5.17 -30.88 -53.96
CA TYR A 207 4.34 -32.06 -53.68
C TYR A 207 4.51 -32.55 -52.23
N LYS A 208 5.76 -32.66 -51.76
CA LYS A 208 6.03 -33.07 -50.37
C LYS A 208 5.48 -32.06 -49.37
N GLY A 209 5.67 -30.77 -49.62
CA GLY A 209 5.13 -29.69 -48.79
C GLY A 209 3.60 -29.72 -48.73
N PHE A 210 2.95 -29.82 -49.90
CA PHE A 210 1.51 -29.95 -50.02
C PHE A 210 0.97 -31.14 -49.24
N MET A 211 1.53 -32.33 -49.44
CA MET A 211 1.08 -33.55 -48.75
C MET A 211 1.31 -33.48 -47.24
N ALA A 212 2.43 -32.93 -46.79
CA ALA A 212 2.69 -32.72 -45.36
C ALA A 212 1.62 -31.81 -44.74
N ASN A 213 1.32 -30.68 -45.38
CA ASN A 213 0.33 -29.73 -44.87
C ASN A 213 -1.10 -30.29 -44.90
N ILE A 214 -1.49 -30.96 -45.99
CA ILE A 214 -2.81 -31.58 -46.09
C ILE A 214 -3.02 -32.64 -45.01
N ASN A 215 -2.02 -33.46 -44.72
CA ASN A 215 -2.12 -34.45 -43.63
C ASN A 215 -2.33 -33.79 -42.26
N ILE A 216 -1.66 -32.66 -42.01
CA ILE A 216 -1.83 -31.90 -40.76
C ILE A 216 -3.23 -31.24 -40.73
N ILE A 217 -3.68 -30.63 -41.83
CA ILE A 217 -5.02 -30.04 -41.94
C ILE A 217 -6.10 -31.11 -41.71
N LEU A 218 -6.00 -32.27 -42.36
CA LEU A 218 -6.96 -33.37 -42.18
C LEU A 218 -6.95 -33.94 -40.76
N ALA A 219 -5.82 -33.86 -40.04
CA ALA A 219 -5.75 -34.25 -38.64
C ALA A 219 -6.36 -33.20 -37.69
N SER A 220 -6.23 -31.91 -38.03
CA SER A 220 -6.70 -30.80 -37.20
C SER A 220 -8.17 -30.42 -37.45
N VAL A 221 -8.70 -30.65 -38.65
CA VAL A 221 -10.07 -30.27 -39.03
C VAL A 221 -11.08 -31.37 -38.65
N PRO A 222 -12.23 -31.02 -38.03
CA PRO A 222 -13.30 -31.96 -37.74
C PRO A 222 -13.73 -32.79 -38.96
N LYS A 223 -13.93 -34.09 -38.76
CA LYS A 223 -14.26 -35.04 -39.85
C LYS A 223 -15.50 -34.64 -40.65
N ASN A 224 -16.47 -33.98 -40.03
CA ASN A 224 -17.71 -33.55 -40.71
C ASN A 224 -17.49 -32.41 -41.72
N LEU A 225 -16.36 -31.71 -41.67
CA LEU A 225 -16.00 -30.67 -42.65
C LEU A 225 -15.14 -31.22 -43.79
N GLN A 226 -14.59 -32.43 -43.65
CA GLN A 226 -13.76 -33.04 -44.68
C GLN A 226 -14.63 -33.49 -45.85
N TYR A 227 -14.34 -32.99 -47.06
CA TYR A 227 -15.13 -33.24 -48.27
C TYR A 227 -15.39 -34.74 -48.51
N GLN A 228 -14.35 -35.56 -48.39
CA GLN A 228 -14.38 -37.02 -48.54
C GLN A 228 -15.37 -37.70 -47.59
N VAL A 229 -15.44 -37.25 -46.33
CA VAL A 229 -16.32 -37.83 -45.32
C VAL A 229 -17.75 -37.33 -45.52
N ALA A 230 -17.92 -36.04 -45.82
CA ALA A 230 -19.22 -35.43 -46.05
C ALA A 230 -19.93 -36.03 -47.29
N HIS A 231 -19.19 -36.36 -48.34
CA HIS A 231 -19.73 -36.91 -49.59
C HIS A 231 -19.60 -38.44 -49.70
N ASN A 232 -18.98 -39.10 -48.71
CA ASN A 232 -18.71 -40.55 -48.72
C ASN A 232 -17.93 -41.00 -49.98
N ILE A 233 -16.87 -40.26 -50.31
CA ILE A 233 -15.98 -40.50 -51.46
C ILE A 233 -14.60 -40.90 -50.94
N SER A 234 -13.94 -41.85 -51.61
CA SER A 234 -12.55 -42.23 -51.28
C SER A 234 -11.56 -41.12 -51.61
N ILE A 235 -10.42 -41.06 -50.91
CA ILE A 235 -9.33 -40.11 -51.22
C ILE A 235 -8.89 -40.24 -52.68
N ASP A 236 -8.75 -41.47 -53.16
CA ASP A 236 -8.31 -41.75 -54.53
C ASP A 236 -9.35 -41.31 -55.59
N ASP A 237 -10.60 -41.14 -55.16
CA ASP A 237 -11.69 -40.71 -56.03
C ASP A 237 -11.83 -39.19 -56.13
N LEU A 238 -11.15 -38.43 -55.26
CA LEU A 238 -11.14 -36.98 -55.28
C LEU A 238 -10.56 -36.47 -56.61
N ARG A 239 -11.15 -35.38 -57.12
CA ARG A 239 -10.68 -34.71 -58.35
C ARG A 239 -9.25 -34.23 -58.17
N THR A 240 -8.92 -33.69 -57.00
CA THR A 240 -7.56 -33.23 -56.68
C THR A 240 -6.53 -34.37 -56.73
N ALA A 241 -6.86 -35.55 -56.17
CA ALA A 241 -5.98 -36.72 -56.22
C ALA A 241 -5.78 -37.21 -57.66
N LYS A 242 -6.85 -37.21 -58.46
CA LYS A 242 -6.80 -37.53 -59.90
C LYS A 242 -5.95 -36.52 -60.68
N ALA A 243 -6.04 -35.23 -60.37
CA ALA A 243 -5.19 -34.19 -60.97
C ALA A 243 -3.70 -34.44 -60.67
N MET A 244 -3.36 -34.72 -59.42
CA MET A 244 -1.99 -35.03 -58.99
C MET A 244 -1.45 -36.30 -59.64
N GLY A 245 -2.31 -37.29 -59.89
CA GLY A 245 -1.98 -38.49 -60.66
C GLY A 245 -1.59 -38.16 -62.10
N VAL A 246 -2.37 -37.32 -62.78
CA VAL A 246 -2.07 -36.85 -64.15
C VAL A 246 -0.77 -36.03 -64.16
N GLU A 247 -0.58 -35.12 -63.21
CA GLU A 247 0.66 -34.32 -63.08
C GLU A 247 1.89 -35.20 -62.87
N SER A 248 1.78 -36.25 -62.06
CA SER A 248 2.87 -37.21 -61.85
C SER A 248 3.24 -37.97 -63.14
N LEU A 249 2.26 -38.27 -64.00
CA LEU A 249 2.50 -38.84 -65.32
C LEU A 249 3.15 -37.84 -66.27
N VAL A 250 2.71 -36.57 -66.25
CA VAL A 250 3.30 -35.47 -67.02
C VAL A 250 4.77 -35.29 -66.65
N ILE A 251 5.09 -35.27 -65.36
CA ILE A 251 6.47 -35.20 -64.85
C ILE A 251 7.29 -36.40 -65.33
N LYS A 252 6.72 -37.60 -65.30
CA LYS A 252 7.38 -38.82 -65.83
C LYS A 252 7.68 -38.71 -67.32
N TYR A 253 6.72 -38.30 -68.14
CA TYR A 253 6.91 -38.15 -69.59
C TYR A 253 7.89 -37.02 -69.94
N ALA A 254 7.86 -35.90 -69.21
CA ALA A 254 8.81 -34.82 -69.36
C ALA A 254 10.24 -35.29 -69.04
N LYS A 255 10.42 -36.11 -68.00
CA LYS A 255 11.70 -36.73 -67.63
C LYS A 255 12.22 -37.70 -68.71
N GLU A 256 11.32 -38.37 -69.42
CA GLU A 256 11.66 -39.26 -70.55
C GLU A 256 11.91 -38.50 -71.87
N GLY A 257 11.75 -37.17 -71.88
CA GLY A 257 11.88 -36.33 -73.08
C GLY A 257 10.65 -36.32 -73.99
N ASN A 258 9.53 -36.94 -73.58
CA ASN A 258 8.29 -37.05 -74.35
C ASN A 258 7.34 -35.87 -74.10
N TYR A 259 7.80 -34.64 -74.38
CA TYR A 259 7.08 -33.40 -74.06
C TYR A 259 5.72 -33.26 -74.76
N SER A 260 5.56 -33.80 -75.98
CA SER A 260 4.28 -33.74 -76.70
C SER A 260 3.16 -34.45 -75.93
N ILE A 261 3.44 -35.64 -75.40
CA ILE A 261 2.47 -36.43 -74.63
C ILE A 261 2.17 -35.73 -73.30
N ALA A 262 3.20 -35.19 -72.64
CA ALA A 262 3.04 -34.42 -71.41
C ALA A 262 2.13 -33.19 -71.61
N MET A 263 2.30 -32.48 -72.73
CA MET A 263 1.47 -31.33 -73.10
C MET A 263 0.02 -31.73 -73.38
N ASP A 264 -0.19 -32.80 -74.16
CA ASP A 264 -1.54 -33.30 -74.49
C ASP A 264 -2.31 -33.72 -73.22
N LEU A 265 -1.62 -34.31 -72.24
CA LEU A 265 -2.22 -34.69 -70.96
C LEU A 265 -2.68 -33.47 -70.16
N LEU A 266 -1.87 -32.40 -70.08
CA LEU A 266 -2.24 -31.16 -69.39
C LEU A 266 -3.32 -30.35 -70.13
N GLU A 267 -3.40 -30.46 -71.46
CA GLU A 267 -4.44 -29.77 -72.24
C GLU A 267 -5.77 -30.53 -72.29
N SER A 268 -5.79 -31.79 -71.83
CA SER A 268 -6.99 -32.62 -71.80
C SER A 268 -8.12 -32.01 -70.97
N GLU A 269 -9.36 -32.19 -71.45
CA GLU A 269 -10.56 -31.73 -70.72
C GLU A 269 -10.67 -32.39 -69.34
N ALA A 270 -10.24 -33.64 -69.22
CA ALA A 270 -10.24 -34.37 -67.96
C ALA A 270 -9.31 -33.72 -66.92
N TYR A 271 -8.10 -33.33 -67.30
CA TYR A 271 -7.19 -32.64 -66.39
C TYR A 271 -7.73 -31.28 -65.95
N LYS A 272 -8.24 -30.47 -66.89
CA LYS A 272 -8.88 -29.18 -66.59
C LYS A 272 -10.00 -29.35 -65.58
N TYR A 273 -10.86 -30.35 -65.77
CA TYR A 273 -11.87 -30.72 -64.80
C TYR A 273 -11.27 -31.18 -63.45
N TYR A 274 -10.19 -31.96 -63.41
CA TYR A 274 -9.62 -32.40 -62.14
C TYR A 274 -8.96 -31.27 -61.34
N VAL A 275 -8.31 -30.30 -61.99
CA VAL A 275 -7.62 -29.18 -61.33
C VAL A 275 -8.58 -28.31 -60.52
N GLU A 276 -9.75 -28.00 -61.07
CA GLU A 276 -10.83 -27.28 -60.38
C GLU A 276 -11.37 -28.02 -59.13
N GLY A 277 -10.98 -29.29 -58.94
CA GLY A 277 -11.31 -30.05 -57.74
C GLY A 277 -10.76 -29.44 -56.46
N PHE A 278 -9.59 -28.79 -56.52
CA PHE A 278 -8.93 -28.26 -55.34
C PHE A 278 -9.76 -27.18 -54.63
N ASP A 279 -10.27 -26.22 -55.41
CA ASP A 279 -11.09 -25.09 -54.94
C ASP A 279 -12.39 -25.58 -54.27
N ILE A 280 -12.87 -26.77 -54.65
CA ILE A 280 -14.12 -27.35 -54.12
C ILE A 280 -13.83 -28.27 -52.92
N GLU A 281 -12.76 -29.06 -52.98
CA GLU A 281 -12.50 -30.16 -52.05
C GLU A 281 -11.65 -29.74 -50.86
N PHE A 282 -10.69 -28.83 -51.06
CA PHE A 282 -9.64 -28.50 -50.08
C PHE A 282 -9.57 -27.03 -49.68
N GLU A 283 -9.90 -26.09 -50.58
CA GLU A 283 -9.92 -24.64 -50.25
C GLU A 283 -10.80 -24.32 -49.02
N PRO A 284 -12.01 -24.91 -48.83
CA PRO A 284 -12.80 -24.68 -47.62
C PRO A 284 -12.11 -25.14 -46.32
N LEU A 285 -11.22 -26.13 -46.40
CA LEU A 285 -10.44 -26.60 -45.25
C LEU A 285 -9.31 -25.61 -44.93
N VAL A 286 -8.67 -25.06 -45.96
CA VAL A 286 -7.64 -24.02 -45.83
C VAL A 286 -8.27 -22.75 -45.24
N ASP A 287 -9.41 -22.31 -45.76
CA ASP A 287 -10.17 -21.17 -45.25
C ASP A 287 -10.55 -21.34 -43.78
N TYR A 288 -10.99 -22.55 -43.40
CA TYR A 288 -11.31 -22.86 -42.01
C TYR A 288 -10.10 -22.70 -41.08
N ILE A 289 -8.92 -23.18 -41.50
CA ILE A 289 -7.70 -23.02 -40.70
C ILE A 289 -7.25 -21.56 -40.66
N GLN A 290 -7.26 -20.85 -41.79
CA GLN A 290 -6.93 -19.42 -41.83
C GLN A 290 -7.86 -18.61 -40.92
N GLN A 291 -9.16 -18.93 -40.92
CA GLN A 291 -10.12 -18.33 -40.01
C GLN A 291 -9.79 -18.66 -38.55
N LEU A 292 -9.43 -19.91 -38.24
CA LEU A 292 -9.03 -20.32 -36.88
C LEU A 292 -7.76 -19.58 -36.41
N THR A 293 -6.78 -19.39 -37.30
CA THR A 293 -5.56 -18.60 -37.04
C THR A 293 -5.91 -17.15 -36.76
N LYS A 294 -6.78 -16.54 -37.58
CA LYS A 294 -7.26 -15.17 -37.38
C LYS A 294 -8.02 -15.02 -36.06
N ASP A 295 -8.94 -15.93 -35.76
CA ASP A 295 -9.70 -15.93 -34.52
C ASP A 295 -8.78 -16.04 -33.29
N SER A 296 -7.69 -16.83 -33.38
CA SER A 296 -6.67 -16.92 -32.33
C SER A 296 -5.92 -15.61 -32.11
N LEU A 297 -5.55 -14.91 -33.19
CA LEU A 297 -4.90 -13.60 -33.11
C LEU A 297 -5.83 -12.53 -32.53
N ASP A 298 -7.07 -12.46 -33.04
CA ASP A 298 -8.08 -11.52 -32.56
C ASP A 298 -8.39 -11.77 -31.07
N PHE A 299 -8.48 -13.04 -30.65
CA PHE A 299 -8.65 -13.41 -29.25
C PHE A 299 -7.48 -12.93 -28.37
N SER A 300 -6.24 -13.09 -28.82
CA SER A 300 -5.05 -12.60 -28.10
C SER A 300 -5.06 -11.07 -27.94
N VAL A 301 -5.47 -10.34 -28.98
CA VAL A 301 -5.62 -8.88 -28.97
C VAL A 301 -6.71 -8.45 -27.99
N ILE A 302 -7.87 -9.12 -28.01
CA ILE A 302 -8.99 -8.86 -27.09
C ILE A 302 -8.55 -9.06 -25.64
N ILE A 303 -7.89 -10.18 -25.32
CA ILE A 303 -7.45 -10.44 -23.95
C ILE A 303 -6.43 -9.39 -23.49
N THR A 304 -5.44 -9.09 -24.33
CA THR A 304 -4.40 -8.10 -24.00
C THR A 304 -5.03 -6.73 -23.74
N THR A 305 -6.05 -6.36 -24.51
CA THR A 305 -6.84 -5.14 -24.31
C THR A 305 -7.60 -5.17 -22.97
N ILE A 306 -8.25 -6.28 -22.63
CA ILE A 306 -8.93 -6.46 -21.33
C ILE A 306 -7.93 -6.31 -20.18
N CYS A 307 -6.76 -6.97 -20.26
CA CYS A 307 -5.69 -6.85 -19.27
C CYS A 307 -5.23 -5.40 -19.09
N LEU A 308 -5.04 -4.67 -20.20
CA LEU A 308 -4.64 -3.26 -20.15
C LEU A 308 -5.71 -2.40 -19.45
N ILE A 309 -7.00 -2.60 -19.77
CA ILE A 309 -8.11 -1.89 -19.12
C ILE A 309 -8.11 -2.15 -17.60
N VAL A 310 -7.96 -3.40 -17.18
CA VAL A 310 -7.92 -3.78 -15.75
C VAL A 310 -6.75 -3.08 -15.04
N ILE A 311 -5.57 -3.02 -15.67
CA ILE A 311 -4.40 -2.33 -15.12
C ILE A 311 -4.67 -0.82 -15.00
N CYS A 312 -5.22 -0.17 -16.04
CA CYS A 312 -5.54 1.25 -16.03
C CYS A 312 -6.57 1.61 -14.93
N VAL A 313 -7.65 0.83 -14.80
CA VAL A 313 -8.66 1.02 -13.75
C VAL A 313 -8.06 0.82 -12.36
N SER A 314 -7.19 -0.17 -12.20
CA SER A 314 -6.49 -0.42 -10.93
C SER A 314 -5.62 0.78 -10.54
N ILE A 315 -4.82 1.31 -11.45
CA ILE A 315 -3.98 2.50 -11.19
C ILE A 315 -4.84 3.71 -10.82
N LEU A 316 -5.96 3.92 -11.52
CA LEU A 316 -6.88 5.04 -11.30
C LEU A 316 -7.49 5.01 -9.88
N ILE A 317 -7.73 3.82 -9.31
CA ILE A 317 -8.24 3.68 -7.95
C ILE A 317 -7.10 3.76 -6.92
N VAL A 318 -5.96 3.11 -7.16
CA VAL A 318 -4.86 3.00 -6.19
C VAL A 318 -4.19 4.31 -5.89
N VAL A 319 -3.85 5.08 -6.92
CA VAL A 319 -3.06 6.30 -6.76
C VAL A 319 -3.79 7.35 -5.91
N PRO A 320 -5.07 7.68 -6.16
CA PRO A 320 -5.82 8.61 -5.33
C PRO A 320 -5.97 8.14 -3.88
N VAL A 321 -6.19 6.84 -3.65
CA VAL A 321 -6.32 6.30 -2.29
C VAL A 321 -5.00 6.37 -1.53
N MET A 322 -3.88 6.08 -2.19
CA MET A 322 -2.53 6.26 -1.63
C MET A 322 -2.28 7.73 -1.25
N ILE A 323 -2.55 8.68 -2.15
CA ILE A 323 -2.38 10.12 -1.86
C ILE A 323 -3.27 10.55 -0.69
N ALA A 324 -4.55 10.16 -0.70
CA ALA A 324 -5.48 10.45 0.37
C ALA A 324 -4.98 9.91 1.72
N SER A 325 -4.44 8.69 1.73
CA SER A 325 -3.89 8.08 2.95
C SER A 325 -2.71 8.88 3.53
N ILE A 326 -1.80 9.37 2.67
CA ILE A 326 -0.65 10.18 3.07
C ILE A 326 -1.11 11.52 3.63
N VAL A 327 -2.00 12.22 2.92
CA VAL A 327 -2.54 13.52 3.37
C VAL A 327 -3.25 13.38 4.73
N LEU A 328 -4.04 12.32 4.91
CA LEU A 328 -4.73 12.07 6.16
C LEU A 328 -3.76 11.69 7.29
N SER A 329 -2.71 10.93 7.00
CA SER A 329 -1.64 10.62 7.97
C SER A 329 -0.95 11.91 8.45
N VAL A 330 -0.56 12.78 7.53
CA VAL A 330 0.10 14.06 7.85
C VAL A 330 -0.81 14.97 8.68
N LYS A 331 -2.10 15.08 8.33
CA LYS A 331 -3.07 15.86 9.11
C LYS A 331 -3.25 15.31 10.53
N LYS A 332 -3.30 13.99 10.68
CA LYS A 332 -3.41 13.33 11.99
C LYS A 332 -2.17 13.58 12.84
N ASP A 333 -0.98 13.50 12.26
CA ASP A 333 0.29 13.78 12.96
C ASP A 333 0.39 15.24 13.39
N ALA A 334 -0.03 16.19 12.55
CA ALA A 334 -0.10 17.60 12.93
C ALA A 334 -1.05 17.81 14.14
N THR A 335 -2.19 17.14 14.16
CA THR A 335 -3.17 17.23 15.24
C THR A 335 -2.64 16.60 16.54
N ASN A 336 -2.01 15.44 16.43
CA ASN A 336 -1.40 14.76 17.57
C ASN A 336 -0.21 15.55 18.14
N SER A 337 0.60 16.17 17.27
CA SER A 337 1.69 17.06 17.67
C SER A 337 1.16 18.28 18.43
N LYS A 338 0.04 18.88 17.99
CA LYS A 338 -0.63 19.96 18.73
C LYS A 338 -1.12 19.49 20.11
N LYS A 339 -1.81 18.34 20.18
CA LYS A 339 -2.26 17.74 21.45
C LYS A 339 -1.08 17.44 22.39
N LEU A 340 0.02 16.91 21.86
CA LEU A 340 1.23 16.63 22.63
C LEU A 340 1.87 17.91 23.16
N LYS A 341 1.95 18.96 22.34
CA LYS A 341 2.41 20.29 22.79
C LYS A 341 1.53 20.86 23.90
N GLN A 342 0.20 20.71 23.79
CA GLN A 342 -0.74 21.12 24.84
C GLN A 342 -0.55 20.33 26.14
N ILE A 343 -0.36 19.01 26.07
CA ILE A 343 -0.09 18.18 27.26
C ILE A 343 1.24 18.59 27.91
N LYS A 344 2.28 18.86 27.12
CA LYS A 344 3.56 19.33 27.64
C LYS A 344 3.46 20.72 28.28
N ALA A 345 2.67 21.63 27.68
CA ALA A 345 2.39 22.94 28.27
C ALA A 345 1.65 22.82 29.61
N PHE A 346 0.72 21.87 29.73
CA PHE A 346 0.06 21.57 30.99
C PHE A 346 1.05 21.08 32.07
N LEU A 347 2.04 20.25 31.69
CA LEU A 347 3.09 19.80 32.61
C LEU A 347 4.01 20.95 33.09
N LEU A 348 4.22 21.95 32.23
CA LEU A 348 4.92 23.19 32.61
C LEU A 348 4.09 23.96 33.65
N MET A 349 2.79 24.11 33.43
CA MET A 349 1.88 24.75 34.40
C MET A 349 1.85 24.04 35.75
N ASP A 350 1.88 22.70 35.77
CA ASP A 350 2.02 21.94 37.01
C ASP A 350 3.34 22.22 37.75
N THR A 351 4.39 22.62 37.03
CA THR A 351 5.67 23.01 37.62
C THR A 351 5.59 24.40 38.26
N PHE A 352 4.80 25.32 37.69
CA PHE A 352 4.53 26.64 38.26
C PHE A 352 3.64 26.59 39.51
N ARG A 353 2.80 25.56 39.64
CA ARG A 353 1.93 25.37 40.82
C ARG A 353 2.68 24.97 42.10
N ASP A 354 3.88 24.39 41.99
CA ASP A 354 4.72 24.04 43.15
C ASP A 354 5.78 25.11 43.40
N ASP A 355 5.68 25.84 44.51
CA ASP A 355 6.60 26.93 44.88
C ASP A 355 8.08 26.51 44.88
N LYS A 356 8.39 25.27 45.27
CA LYS A 356 9.79 24.80 45.29
C LYS A 356 10.31 24.58 43.89
N LEU A 357 9.52 23.90 43.05
CA LEU A 357 9.87 23.65 41.66
C LEU A 357 9.89 24.93 40.84
N ARG A 358 8.94 25.85 41.06
CA ARG A 358 8.89 27.19 40.45
C ARG A 358 10.19 27.96 40.72
N ASN A 359 10.67 27.98 41.96
CA ASN A 359 11.93 28.65 42.30
C ASN A 359 13.17 27.98 41.67
N LEU A 360 13.22 26.64 41.65
CA LEU A 360 14.29 25.92 40.96
C LEU A 360 14.27 26.18 39.45
N PHE A 361 13.07 26.21 38.86
CA PHE A 361 12.88 26.48 37.45
C PHE A 361 13.25 27.92 37.09
N LYS A 362 12.91 28.90 37.93
CA LYS A 362 13.35 30.30 37.79
C LYS A 362 14.87 30.42 37.72
N ASN A 363 15.57 29.72 38.61
CA ASN A 363 17.03 29.70 38.62
C ASN A 363 17.60 29.05 37.36
N HIS A 364 16.96 27.99 36.87
CA HIS A 364 17.34 27.34 35.60
C HIS A 364 17.11 28.27 34.40
N CYS A 365 15.97 28.96 34.32
CA CYS A 365 15.69 29.93 33.26
C CYS A 365 16.68 31.10 33.27
N LYS A 366 17.13 31.52 34.45
CA LYS A 366 18.22 32.51 34.59
C LYS A 366 19.54 32.02 33.99
N GLN A 367 19.85 30.73 34.10
CA GLN A 367 21.04 30.13 33.50
C GLN A 367 20.92 30.00 31.98
N GLU A 368 19.72 29.67 31.47
CA GLU A 368 19.44 29.54 30.03
C GLU A 368 19.09 30.88 29.35
N MET A 369 19.21 32.02 30.03
CA MET A 369 18.86 33.36 29.51
C MET A 369 17.40 33.46 29.03
N SER A 370 16.50 32.68 29.62
CA SER A 370 15.05 32.65 29.34
C SER A 370 14.22 33.18 30.51
N LEU A 371 14.84 34.04 31.34
CA LEU A 371 14.22 34.58 32.55
C LEU A 371 12.99 35.45 32.25
N ASP A 372 12.99 36.22 31.17
CA ASP A 372 11.88 37.12 30.84
C ASP A 372 10.61 36.33 30.47
N ASN A 373 10.77 35.22 29.73
CA ASN A 373 9.67 34.29 29.45
C ASN A 373 9.08 33.69 30.75
N PHE A 374 9.95 33.34 31.70
CA PHE A 374 9.52 32.87 33.02
C PHE A 374 8.74 33.96 33.77
N LEU A 375 9.27 35.20 33.82
CA LEU A 375 8.66 36.31 34.55
C LEU A 375 7.30 36.69 33.98
N LEU A 376 7.14 36.61 32.66
CA LEU A 376 5.85 36.81 32.02
C LEU A 376 4.81 35.76 32.47
N LEU A 377 5.15 34.46 32.43
CA LEU A 377 4.25 33.40 32.93
C LEU A 377 3.93 33.57 34.42
N ASP A 378 4.92 34.03 35.20
CA ASP A 378 4.78 34.35 36.62
C ASP A 378 3.69 35.41 36.84
N LYS A 379 3.77 36.51 36.09
CA LYS A 379 2.81 37.63 36.17
C LYS A 379 1.43 37.25 35.65
N ILE A 380 1.34 36.44 34.59
CA ILE A 380 0.07 35.90 34.10
C ILE A 380 -0.59 35.01 35.18
N THR A 381 0.20 34.22 35.90
CA THR A 381 -0.29 33.39 37.02
C THR A 381 -0.83 34.27 38.15
N ASP A 382 -0.14 35.36 38.48
CA ASP A 382 -0.60 36.33 39.48
C ASP A 382 -1.91 37.00 39.06
N TYR A 383 -2.03 37.38 37.77
CA TYR A 383 -3.27 37.91 37.20
C TYR A 383 -4.43 36.90 37.33
N LYS A 384 -4.22 35.63 36.95
CA LYS A 384 -5.24 34.57 37.08
C LYS A 384 -5.67 34.36 38.54
N CYS A 385 -4.74 34.43 39.48
CA CYS A 385 -5.06 34.37 40.91
C CYS A 385 -5.94 35.56 41.36
N LEU A 386 -5.76 36.75 40.80
CA LEU A 386 -6.65 37.89 41.04
C LEU A 386 -8.03 37.70 40.38
N CYS A 387 -8.10 37.08 39.20
CA CYS A 387 -9.37 36.72 38.57
C CYS A 387 -10.17 35.73 39.42
N GLU A 388 -9.54 34.67 39.92
CA GLU A 388 -10.18 33.70 40.83
C GLU A 388 -10.69 34.39 42.11
N LYS A 389 -9.88 35.27 42.71
CA LYS A 389 -10.31 36.06 43.88
C LYS A 389 -11.47 37.01 43.57
N SER A 390 -11.45 37.67 42.41
CA SER A 390 -12.55 38.54 41.97
C SER A 390 -13.84 37.73 41.83
N PHE A 391 -13.76 36.57 41.19
CA PHE A 391 -14.88 35.66 41.03
C PHE A 391 -15.41 35.17 42.39
N ASP A 392 -14.54 34.75 43.31
CA ASP A 392 -14.93 34.34 44.66
C ASP A 392 -15.65 35.47 45.43
N ILE A 393 -15.22 36.73 45.25
CA ILE A 393 -15.87 37.91 45.84
C ILE A 393 -17.25 38.13 45.21
N GLN A 394 -17.36 38.06 43.88
CA GLN A 394 -18.63 38.22 43.17
C GLN A 394 -19.65 37.15 43.57
N VAL A 395 -19.24 35.89 43.63
CA VAL A 395 -20.08 34.78 44.10
C VAL A 395 -20.52 35.03 45.54
N TYR A 396 -19.61 35.47 46.41
CA TYR A 396 -19.94 35.79 47.80
C TYR A 396 -20.96 36.92 47.93
N LEU A 397 -20.81 38.02 47.17
CA LEU A 397 -21.73 39.16 47.19
C LEU A 397 -23.11 38.75 46.68
N TYR A 398 -23.18 38.02 45.56
CA TYR A 398 -24.43 37.56 44.96
C TYR A 398 -25.20 36.60 45.89
N ASP A 399 -24.51 35.63 46.48
CA ASP A 399 -25.14 34.68 47.42
C ASP A 399 -25.58 35.37 48.73
N SER A 400 -24.86 36.40 49.16
CA SER A 400 -25.20 37.15 50.39
C SER A 400 -26.47 37.97 50.24
N ASP A 401 -26.67 38.63 49.09
CA ASP A 401 -27.86 39.45 48.82
C ASP A 401 -29.14 38.62 48.71
N LEU A 402 -29.05 37.42 48.13
CA LEU A 402 -30.18 36.47 48.07
C LEU A 402 -30.59 35.94 49.45
N SER A 403 -29.64 35.76 50.36
CA SER A 403 -29.91 35.23 51.71
C SER A 403 -30.58 36.22 52.67
N LEU A 404 -30.58 37.53 52.36
CA LEU A 404 -31.22 38.55 53.20
C LEU A 404 -32.70 38.78 52.88
N SER A 405 -33.21 38.25 51.76
CA SER A 405 -34.56 38.56 51.27
C SER A 405 -35.67 37.59 51.73
N ASP A 406 -35.35 36.45 52.35
CA ASP A 406 -36.35 35.42 52.71
C ASP A 406 -36.59 35.29 54.23
N GLY A 407 -36.12 36.28 55.01
CA GLY A 407 -36.16 36.29 56.48
C GLY A 407 -37.32 37.10 57.08
N VAL A 408 -38.52 37.04 56.51
CA VAL A 408 -39.74 37.50 57.20
C VAL A 408 -40.71 36.33 57.30
N SER A 409 -40.57 35.51 58.35
CA SER A 409 -41.67 35.07 59.23
C SER A 409 -41.20 34.07 60.29
N GLU A 410 -41.81 34.20 61.48
CA GLU A 410 -41.86 33.28 62.63
C GLU A 410 -40.68 33.20 63.61
N ALA A 411 -40.74 34.17 64.53
CA ALA A 411 -40.76 34.01 65.98
C ALA A 411 -40.36 32.66 66.64
N SER A 412 -39.55 32.84 67.69
CA SER A 412 -39.43 32.03 68.92
C SER A 412 -38.76 30.64 68.83
N SER A 413 -37.52 30.54 69.32
CA SER A 413 -37.29 30.13 70.72
C SER A 413 -35.78 30.14 71.03
N ALA A 414 -35.46 30.64 72.22
CA ALA A 414 -34.11 30.84 72.72
C ALA A 414 -33.44 29.52 73.14
N THR A 415 -32.18 29.31 72.74
CA THR A 415 -31.16 28.72 73.62
C THR A 415 -29.73 28.91 73.07
N GLU A 416 -29.01 29.79 73.75
CA GLU A 416 -27.59 29.79 74.12
C GLU A 416 -26.49 29.16 73.23
N THR A 417 -25.67 30.08 72.70
CA THR A 417 -24.19 30.12 72.78
C THR A 417 -23.34 29.04 72.11
N LYS A 418 -22.81 29.36 70.92
CA LYS A 418 -21.35 29.29 70.63
C LYS A 418 -20.96 30.42 69.67
N LYS A 419 -20.14 31.37 70.16
CA LYS A 419 -19.56 32.49 69.40
C LYS A 419 -18.72 31.96 68.22
N LYS A 420 -19.32 31.78 67.04
CA LYS A 420 -18.58 31.67 65.77
C LYS A 420 -18.07 33.07 65.41
N LYS A 421 -16.74 33.24 65.36
CA LYS A 421 -16.10 34.43 64.78
C LYS A 421 -16.73 34.69 63.40
N LYS A 422 -17.47 35.78 63.24
CA LYS A 422 -17.91 36.26 61.94
C LYS A 422 -16.64 36.49 61.11
N LYS A 423 -16.43 35.70 60.05
CA LYS A 423 -15.45 36.04 59.02
C LYS A 423 -15.85 37.42 58.50
N LYS A 424 -14.90 38.35 58.40
CA LYS A 424 -15.10 39.62 57.68
C LYS A 424 -15.65 39.25 56.29
N GLY A 425 -16.86 39.67 55.98
CA GLY A 425 -17.44 39.49 54.64
C GLY A 425 -16.69 40.38 53.65
N TYR A 426 -16.69 39.98 52.39
CA TYR A 426 -16.21 40.82 51.30
C TYR A 426 -17.19 41.96 51.05
N THR A 427 -16.66 43.12 50.65
CA THR A 427 -17.42 44.31 50.30
C THR A 427 -17.23 44.65 48.83
N GLU A 428 -18.16 45.39 48.22
CA GLU A 428 -18.04 45.89 46.84
C GLU A 428 -16.76 46.72 46.63
N LYS A 429 -16.30 47.40 47.68
CA LYS A 429 -15.02 48.11 47.69
C LYS A 429 -13.83 47.17 47.49
N ASP A 430 -13.87 45.96 48.07
CA ASP A 430 -12.81 44.96 47.89
C ASP A 430 -12.80 44.44 46.44
N LEU A 431 -13.98 44.30 45.82
CA LEU A 431 -14.09 43.91 44.40
C LEU A 431 -13.47 44.98 43.50
N ALA A 432 -13.82 46.26 43.70
CA ALA A 432 -13.26 47.37 42.94
C ALA A 432 -11.73 47.48 43.11
N GLU A 433 -11.20 47.22 44.31
CA GLU A 433 -9.76 47.20 44.56
C GLU A 433 -9.07 46.03 43.82
N ILE A 434 -9.70 44.86 43.76
CA ILE A 434 -9.17 43.70 43.02
C ILE A 434 -9.21 43.94 41.51
N GLU A 435 -10.29 44.48 40.95
CA GLU A 435 -10.36 44.81 39.52
C GLU A 435 -9.34 45.88 39.13
N LYS A 436 -9.12 46.88 39.99
CA LYS A 436 -8.04 47.85 39.80
C LYS A 436 -6.67 47.19 39.75
N LYS A 437 -6.38 46.27 40.69
CA LYS A 437 -5.11 45.52 40.70
C LYS A 437 -4.96 44.59 39.48
N LYS A 438 -6.06 43.98 39.02
CA LYS A 438 -6.08 43.19 37.78
C LYS A 438 -5.66 44.04 36.59
N TYR A 439 -6.23 45.24 36.46
CA TYR A 439 -5.87 46.17 35.39
C TYR A 439 -4.42 46.63 35.50
N GLU A 440 -3.92 46.97 36.69
CA GLU A 440 -2.52 47.37 36.90
C GLU A 440 -1.55 46.26 36.47
N ILE A 441 -1.78 45.01 36.89
CA ILE A 441 -0.94 43.87 36.46
C ILE A 441 -1.08 43.62 34.96
N ALA A 442 -2.30 43.68 34.42
CA ALA A 442 -2.50 43.43 32.99
C ALA A 442 -1.83 44.50 32.12
N PHE A 443 -1.84 45.76 32.57
CA PHE A 443 -1.13 46.87 31.94
C PHE A 443 0.39 46.67 32.03
N GLU A 444 0.93 46.31 33.20
CA GLU A 444 2.36 45.99 33.38
C GLU A 444 2.79 44.84 32.45
N ILE A 445 1.99 43.76 32.36
CA ILE A 445 2.25 42.65 31.44
C ILE A 445 2.35 43.17 30.00
N PHE A 446 1.40 44.01 29.59
CA PHE A 446 1.39 44.55 28.24
C PHE A 446 2.59 45.45 27.97
N THR A 447 2.87 46.45 28.81
CA THR A 447 3.94 47.42 28.59
C THR A 447 5.33 46.82 28.67
N ASP A 448 5.55 45.90 29.61
CA ASP A 448 6.89 45.40 29.89
C ASP A 448 7.26 44.23 28.99
N PHE A 449 6.29 43.37 28.63
CA PHE A 449 6.56 42.11 27.95
C PHE A 449 5.94 41.99 26.55
N LEU A 450 4.74 42.53 26.31
CA LEU A 450 4.03 42.36 25.02
C LEU A 450 4.30 43.49 24.04
N ASP A 451 4.62 44.70 24.54
CA ASP A 451 5.04 45.82 23.70
C ASP A 451 6.43 45.54 23.11
N VAL A 452 6.57 45.86 21.82
CA VAL A 452 7.83 45.74 21.07
C VAL A 452 8.90 46.67 21.65
N HIS A 453 8.48 47.74 22.33
CA HIS A 453 9.37 48.68 23.02
C HIS A 453 9.51 48.40 24.52
N GLY A 454 8.92 47.31 25.03
CA GLY A 454 8.99 46.93 26.45
C GLY A 454 10.40 46.51 26.88
N GLU A 455 10.76 46.78 28.13
CA GLU A 455 12.09 46.46 28.68
C GLU A 455 12.40 44.95 28.66
N LYS A 456 11.36 44.10 28.73
CA LYS A 456 11.44 42.64 28.75
C LYS A 456 10.60 42.03 27.63
N SER A 457 10.59 42.68 26.46
CA SER A 457 9.79 42.25 25.32
C SER A 457 10.07 40.78 24.98
N VAL A 458 9.03 39.95 24.98
CA VAL A 458 9.13 38.53 24.61
C VAL A 458 8.76 38.33 23.15
N ASN A 459 9.32 37.30 22.51
CA ASN A 459 9.01 36.97 21.13
C ASN A 459 7.66 36.23 21.03
N ILE A 460 6.57 36.98 20.85
CA ILE A 460 5.21 36.46 20.67
C ILE A 460 4.60 36.94 19.36
N ASN A 461 3.53 36.28 18.93
CA ASN A 461 2.78 36.73 17.77
C ASN A 461 2.11 38.09 18.06
N LYS A 462 2.43 39.10 17.23
CA LYS A 462 1.89 40.46 17.32
C LYS A 462 0.35 40.48 17.43
N GLN A 463 -0.34 39.61 16.69
CA GLN A 463 -1.81 39.56 16.72
C GLN A 463 -2.38 39.19 18.10
N VAL A 464 -1.66 38.40 18.89
CA VAL A 464 -2.08 38.03 20.24
C VAL A 464 -1.88 39.20 21.19
N GLY A 465 -0.74 39.90 21.09
CA GLY A 465 -0.49 41.13 21.85
C GLY A 465 -1.49 42.25 21.52
N ASP A 466 -1.80 42.45 20.25
CA ASP A 466 -2.77 43.47 19.78
C ASP A 466 -4.19 43.21 20.33
N LYS A 467 -4.60 41.93 20.47
CA LYS A 467 -5.89 41.56 21.08
C LYS A 467 -5.95 41.93 22.57
N VAL A 468 -4.87 41.66 23.31
CA VAL A 468 -4.75 42.04 24.72
C VAL A 468 -4.85 43.56 24.84
N LYS A 469 -4.10 44.30 24.01
CA LYS A 469 -4.14 45.77 23.96
C LYS A 469 -5.56 46.28 23.76
N GLN A 470 -6.26 45.76 22.76
CA GLN A 470 -7.63 46.16 22.44
C GLN A 470 -8.58 45.95 23.63
N GLN A 471 -8.45 44.84 24.35
CA GLN A 471 -9.28 44.57 25.54
C GLN A 471 -8.93 45.51 26.71
N LEU A 472 -7.65 45.87 26.88
CA LEU A 472 -7.24 46.87 27.85
C LEU A 472 -7.76 48.27 27.51
N ASP A 473 -7.73 48.66 26.24
CA ASP A 473 -8.26 49.94 25.76
C ASP A 473 -9.78 50.04 26.00
N PHE A 474 -10.54 48.96 25.79
CA PHE A 474 -11.98 48.92 26.11
C PHE A 474 -12.27 49.06 27.60
N PHE A 475 -11.42 48.48 28.46
CA PHE A 475 -11.55 48.66 29.90
C PHE A 475 -11.20 50.10 30.31
N ALA A 476 -10.12 50.66 29.77
CA ALA A 476 -9.68 52.03 30.07
C ALA A 476 -10.69 53.10 29.62
N THR A 477 -11.42 52.85 28.52
CA THR A 477 -12.50 53.72 28.03
C THR A 477 -13.82 53.54 28.78
N GLY A 478 -13.89 52.59 29.74
CA GLY A 478 -15.10 52.28 30.50
C GLY A 478 -16.17 51.54 29.69
N GLN A 479 -15.83 51.01 28.51
CA GLN A 479 -16.75 50.21 27.70
C GLN A 479 -16.95 48.80 28.29
N ASN A 480 -15.95 48.29 29.01
CA ASN A 480 -16.04 47.04 29.77
C ASN A 480 -15.75 47.32 31.25
N GLU A 481 -16.67 46.92 32.14
CA GLU A 481 -16.50 47.07 33.60
C GLU A 481 -15.58 46.01 34.22
N HIS A 482 -15.35 44.90 33.52
CA HIS A 482 -14.58 43.77 34.02
C HIS A 482 -13.59 43.25 32.97
N LEU A 483 -12.38 42.92 33.43
CA LEU A 483 -11.40 42.20 32.61
C LEU A 483 -11.67 40.69 32.66
N GLY A 484 -11.68 40.07 31.48
CA GLY A 484 -11.87 38.62 31.34
C GLY A 484 -10.73 37.81 31.95
N ASP A 485 -11.07 36.65 32.50
CA ASP A 485 -10.14 35.63 33.00
C ASP A 485 -9.23 35.07 31.88
N GLN A 486 -9.77 34.98 30.66
CA GLN A 486 -9.08 34.44 29.48
C GLN A 486 -8.25 35.48 28.70
N LEU A 487 -8.07 36.70 29.23
CA LEU A 487 -7.34 37.80 28.56
C LEU A 487 -5.95 37.34 28.07
N PHE A 488 -5.24 36.55 28.87
CA PHE A 488 -3.87 36.12 28.59
C PHE A 488 -3.73 34.66 28.12
N ASP A 489 -4.81 33.90 27.92
CA ASP A 489 -4.73 32.47 27.58
C ASP A 489 -3.96 32.22 26.27
N GLY A 490 -4.13 33.10 25.29
CA GLY A 490 -3.38 33.04 24.03
C GLY A 490 -1.88 33.26 24.23
N VAL A 491 -1.51 34.28 25.02
CA VAL A 491 -0.12 34.62 25.34
C VAL A 491 0.54 33.52 26.15
N GLU A 492 -0.15 33.06 27.20
CA GLU A 492 0.30 31.97 28.06
C GLU A 492 0.56 30.70 27.27
N SER A 493 -0.33 30.34 26.35
CA SER A 493 -0.17 29.16 25.50
C SER A 493 1.06 29.27 24.59
N GLU A 494 1.28 30.42 23.95
CA GLU A 494 2.45 30.64 23.08
C GLU A 494 3.76 30.56 23.87
N ILE A 495 3.83 31.25 25.02
CA ILE A 495 5.02 31.23 25.86
C ILE A 495 5.25 29.86 26.48
N CYS A 496 4.20 29.14 26.87
CA CYS A 496 4.34 27.75 27.32
C CYS A 496 4.95 26.86 26.25
N ILE A 497 4.52 27.02 24.98
CA ILE A 497 5.07 26.28 23.84
C ILE A 497 6.55 26.64 23.63
N LEU A 498 6.89 27.93 23.72
CA LEU A 498 8.26 28.43 23.59
C LEU A 498 9.17 27.85 24.68
N MET A 499 8.67 27.77 25.92
CA MET A 499 9.42 27.28 27.09
C MET A 499 9.49 25.75 27.20
N LEU A 500 8.89 24.98 26.30
CA LEU A 500 8.89 23.51 26.39
C LEU A 500 10.29 22.90 26.36
N ASP A 501 11.22 23.46 25.58
CA ASP A 501 12.59 22.95 25.49
C ASP A 501 13.36 23.22 26.80
N THR A 502 13.33 24.46 27.30
CA THR A 502 13.89 24.83 28.61
C THR A 502 13.28 24.00 29.74
N HIS A 503 11.97 23.74 29.71
CA HIS A 503 11.30 22.89 30.70
C HIS A 503 11.77 21.43 30.64
N HIS A 504 11.95 20.89 29.43
CA HIS A 504 12.44 19.54 29.24
C HIS A 504 13.87 19.38 29.79
N ARG A 505 14.77 20.32 29.48
CA ARG A 505 16.14 20.34 30.02
C ARG A 505 16.17 20.53 31.54
N PHE A 506 15.26 21.33 32.08
CA PHE A 506 15.06 21.45 33.52
C PHE A 506 14.68 20.10 34.15
N LYS A 507 13.71 19.38 33.57
CA LYS A 507 13.31 18.05 34.06
C LYS A 507 14.49 17.07 34.05
N GLN A 508 15.27 17.04 32.99
CA GLN A 508 16.49 16.22 32.91
C GLN A 508 17.50 16.59 34.00
N THR A 509 17.70 17.89 34.25
CA THR A 509 18.60 18.38 35.32
C THR A 509 18.10 17.94 36.71
N VAL A 510 16.80 18.04 36.97
CA VAL A 510 16.20 17.60 38.24
C VAL A 510 16.29 16.08 38.42
N GLU A 511 16.07 15.30 37.36
CA GLU A 511 16.20 13.85 37.39
C GLU A 511 17.64 13.42 37.65
N PHE A 512 18.60 14.07 36.98
CA PHE A 512 20.02 13.86 37.21
C PHE A 512 20.41 14.16 38.66
N GLN A 513 19.98 15.31 39.22
CA GLN A 513 20.23 15.65 40.62
C GLN A 513 19.64 14.60 41.59
N LYS A 514 18.41 14.12 41.32
CA LYS A 514 17.79 13.06 42.12
C LYS A 514 18.60 11.75 42.03
N GLN A 515 19.10 11.40 40.85
CA GLN A 515 19.93 10.21 40.66
C GLN A 515 21.27 10.32 41.40
N THR A 516 21.97 11.45 41.26
CA THR A 516 23.23 11.70 41.98
C THR A 516 23.04 11.66 43.50
N GLN A 517 21.95 12.23 44.02
CA GLN A 517 21.62 12.16 45.45
C GLN A 517 21.36 10.73 45.91
N LYS A 518 20.63 9.93 45.11
CA LYS A 518 20.37 8.51 45.39
C LYS A 518 21.66 7.69 45.39
N GLU A 519 22.56 7.92 44.44
CA GLU A 519 23.87 7.26 44.37
C GLU A 519 24.77 7.65 45.53
N ALA A 520 24.80 8.93 45.91
CA ALA A 520 25.53 9.40 47.08
C ALA A 520 25.01 8.76 48.38
N LEU A 521 23.68 8.59 48.52
CA LEU A 521 23.07 7.88 49.65
C LEU A 521 23.42 6.39 49.65
N ARG A 522 23.36 5.73 48.49
CA ARG A 522 23.78 4.32 48.34
C ARG A 522 25.25 4.11 48.68
N GLY A 523 26.13 5.01 48.24
CA GLY A 523 27.55 4.98 48.58
C GLY A 523 27.80 5.16 50.08
N LYS A 524 27.03 6.03 50.75
CA LYS A 524 27.10 6.19 52.22
C LYS A 524 26.62 4.95 52.97
N LEU A 525 25.60 4.25 52.47
CA LEU A 525 25.11 3.00 53.05
C LEU A 525 26.13 1.87 52.89
N ARG A 526 26.70 1.68 51.69
CA ARG A 526 27.79 0.70 51.46
C ARG A 526 28.98 0.93 52.39
N LYS A 527 29.45 2.18 52.52
CA LYS A 527 30.54 2.51 53.46
C LYS A 527 30.20 2.22 54.92
N LYS A 528 28.93 2.32 55.32
CA LYS A 528 28.49 1.96 56.67
C LYS A 528 28.48 0.45 56.86
N GLU A 529 28.02 -0.29 55.85
CA GLU A 529 28.00 -1.75 55.80
C GLU A 529 29.42 -2.32 55.88
N ASP A 530 30.35 -1.84 55.05
CA ASP A 530 31.77 -2.21 55.10
C ASP A 530 32.39 -1.93 56.48
N LYS A 531 32.01 -0.81 57.11
CA LYS A 531 32.50 -0.44 58.45
C LYS A 531 31.91 -1.35 59.54
N SER A 532 30.67 -1.79 59.41
CA SER A 532 30.08 -2.79 60.31
C SER A 532 30.69 -4.17 60.12
N GLU A 533 30.91 -4.60 58.87
CA GLU A 533 31.57 -5.88 58.57
C GLU A 533 32.99 -5.92 59.14
N ARG A 534 33.80 -4.87 58.90
CA ARG A 534 35.15 -4.78 59.50
C ARG A 534 35.12 -4.83 61.03
N LYS A 535 34.14 -4.18 61.66
CA LYS A 535 33.96 -4.26 63.12
C LYS A 535 33.61 -5.68 63.57
N LEU A 536 32.71 -6.36 62.87
CA LEU A 536 32.34 -7.75 63.15
C LEU A 536 33.53 -8.71 62.96
N SER A 537 34.27 -8.60 61.86
CA SER A 537 35.49 -9.38 61.63
C SER A 537 36.54 -9.13 62.71
N SER A 538 36.72 -7.87 63.15
CA SER A 538 37.68 -7.56 64.22
C SER A 538 37.27 -8.13 65.59
N LEU A 539 35.97 -8.30 65.84
CA LEU A 539 35.47 -8.94 67.05
C LEU A 539 35.63 -10.46 66.99
N ALA A 540 35.39 -11.08 65.82
CA ALA A 540 35.60 -12.51 65.61
C ALA A 540 37.08 -12.91 65.81
N VAL A 541 38.02 -12.11 65.29
CA VAL A 541 39.47 -12.35 65.48
C VAL A 541 39.88 -12.22 66.95
N LYS A 542 39.22 -11.38 67.74
CA LYS A 542 39.51 -11.26 69.18
C LYS A 542 38.96 -12.41 70.04
N GLN A 543 38.09 -13.25 69.49
CA GLN A 543 37.51 -14.40 70.20
C GLN A 543 38.25 -15.71 69.90
N GLN A 544 39.10 -15.74 68.88
CA GLN A 544 40.10 -16.79 68.64
C GLN A 544 41.37 -16.46 69.43
#